data_AF-A0A5J4PVB7-F1
#
_entry.id   AF-A0A5J4PVB7-F1
#
_cell.length_a   1.000
_cell.length_b   1.000
_cell.length_c   1.000
_cell.angle_alpha   90.00
_cell.angle_beta   90.00
_cell.angle_gamma   90.00
#
_symmetry.space_group_name_H-M   'P 1'
#
loop_
_entity.id
_entity.type
_entity.pdbx_description
1 polymer ?
#
loop_
_entity_poly.entity_id
_entity_poly.type
_entity_poly.pdbx_seq_one_letter_code
_entity_poly.pdbx_strand_id
1 'polypeptide(L)'
;RTEPTVIKSINEWIADENTKKIKQKKAKEQKRKAKEKYAEKLNLVMEDMQTVFVSVPYGIDHTLNVLENTRQIIKAEKQNWQSAIIAELASVLHDIGAIGAQKKYGSMEGCFQELESLSIAAGIMEKRGYEQSIIGRVCYIIANHHTPGKIDGVDFQILWEADLIENIQVMELIKDKTVLTQFIEENFKTKSGKEMVLNRYKIQ
;
A
#
# COMPACT_ATOMS: atom_id res chain seq x y z
N ARG A 1 50.45 17.30 -26.55
CA ARG A 1 50.05 18.40 -25.64
C ARG A 1 48.96 17.87 -24.74
N THR A 2 49.25 17.69 -23.44
CA THR A 2 48.21 17.41 -22.43
C THR A 2 47.48 18.72 -22.15
N GLU A 3 46.15 18.70 -22.22
CA GLU A 3 45.33 19.87 -21.84
C GLU A 3 45.61 20.24 -20.37
N PRO A 4 45.65 21.55 -20.05
CA PRO A 4 45.86 21.98 -18.67
C PRO A 4 44.64 21.61 -17.82
N THR A 5 44.87 20.90 -16.72
CA THR A 5 43.84 20.61 -15.72
C THR A 5 43.39 21.91 -15.06
N VAL A 6 42.13 22.30 -15.26
CA VAL A 6 41.55 23.47 -14.58
C VAL A 6 41.34 23.12 -13.10
N ILE A 7 42.20 23.64 -12.24
CA ILE A 7 42.06 23.49 -10.78
C ILE A 7 41.14 24.62 -10.29
N LYS A 8 39.96 24.25 -9.78
CA LYS A 8 39.04 25.21 -9.15
C LYS A 8 39.69 25.90 -7.95
N SER A 9 39.43 27.19 -7.79
CA SER A 9 39.84 27.94 -6.60
C SER A 9 39.09 27.47 -5.35
N ILE A 10 39.66 27.71 -4.17
CA ILE A 10 39.00 27.40 -2.89
C ILE A 10 37.61 28.08 -2.80
N ASN A 11 37.49 29.31 -3.31
CA ASN A 11 36.22 30.05 -3.32
C ASN A 11 35.17 29.39 -4.24
N GLU A 12 35.59 28.85 -5.40
CA GLU A 12 34.70 28.11 -6.30
C GLU A 12 34.22 26.80 -5.66
N TRP A 13 35.10 26.08 -4.96
CA TRP A 13 34.71 24.90 -4.19
C TRP A 13 33.70 25.21 -3.09
N ILE A 14 33.90 26.30 -2.34
CA ILE A 14 32.96 26.73 -1.29
C ILE A 14 31.60 27.12 -1.89
N ALA A 15 31.59 27.84 -3.03
CA ALA A 15 30.36 28.22 -3.72
C ALA A 15 29.58 26.99 -4.23
N ASP A 16 30.27 26.00 -4.77
CA ASP A 16 29.68 24.73 -5.20
C ASP A 16 29.06 23.96 -4.02
N GLU A 17 29.79 23.83 -2.91
CA GLU A 17 29.30 23.14 -1.71
C GLU A 17 28.08 23.85 -1.11
N ASN A 18 28.08 25.17 -1.06
CA ASN A 18 26.92 25.96 -0.62
C ASN A 18 25.72 25.75 -1.56
N THR A 19 25.96 25.72 -2.88
CA THR A 19 24.92 25.47 -3.88
C THR A 19 24.32 24.07 -3.73
N LYS A 20 25.16 23.04 -3.51
CA LYS A 20 24.70 21.66 -3.25
C LYS A 20 23.84 21.60 -1.99
N LYS A 21 24.27 22.22 -0.88
CA LYS A 21 23.51 22.28 0.38
C LYS A 21 22.14 22.95 0.20
N ILE A 22 22.07 24.05 -0.55
CA ILE A 22 20.81 24.74 -0.84
C ILE A 22 19.89 23.85 -1.67
N LYS A 23 20.39 23.19 -2.72
CA LYS A 23 19.61 22.27 -3.56
C LYS A 23 19.06 21.08 -2.74
N GLN A 24 19.89 20.47 -1.89
CA GLN A 24 19.47 19.39 -1.00
C GLN A 24 18.38 19.84 -0.01
N LYS A 25 18.53 21.02 0.58
CA LYS A 25 17.51 21.59 1.49
C LYS A 25 16.18 21.83 0.77
N LYS A 26 16.21 22.38 -0.46
CA LYS A 26 15.01 22.58 -1.28
C LYS A 26 14.34 21.26 -1.66
N ALA A 27 15.10 20.25 -2.06
CA ALA A 27 14.56 18.93 -2.41
C ALA A 27 13.92 18.22 -1.20
N LYS A 28 14.55 18.31 -0.02
CA LYS A 28 14.00 17.77 1.23
C LYS A 28 12.66 18.43 1.60
N GLU A 29 12.59 19.75 1.45
CA GLU A 29 11.37 20.53 1.71
C GLU A 29 10.25 20.19 0.73
N GLN A 30 10.55 20.07 -0.57
CA GLN A 30 9.57 19.64 -1.57
C GLN A 30 9.04 18.23 -1.28
N LYS A 31 9.91 17.29 -0.90
CA LYS A 31 9.52 15.93 -0.51
C LYS A 31 8.62 15.94 0.74
N ARG A 32 8.91 16.80 1.72
CA ARG A 32 8.07 16.96 2.91
C ARG A 32 6.66 17.45 2.55
N LYS A 33 6.57 18.53 1.77
CA LYS A 33 5.28 19.07 1.31
C LYS A 33 4.47 18.06 0.48
N ALA A 34 5.13 17.28 -0.38
CA ALA A 34 4.47 16.24 -1.15
C ALA A 34 3.90 15.13 -0.25
N LYS A 35 4.62 14.74 0.81
CA LYS A 35 4.14 13.77 1.80
C LYS A 35 2.94 14.29 2.59
N GLU A 36 2.98 15.54 3.02
CA GLU A 36 1.87 16.18 3.76
C GLU A 36 0.62 16.27 2.89
N LYS A 37 0.76 16.74 1.65
CA LYS A 37 -0.34 16.77 0.69
C LYS A 37 -0.92 15.38 0.43
N TYR A 38 -0.07 14.36 0.31
CA TYR A 38 -0.54 12.99 0.14
C TYR A 38 -1.28 12.47 1.37
N ALA A 39 -0.77 12.73 2.58
CA ALA A 39 -1.44 12.30 3.81
C ALA A 39 -2.85 12.92 3.94
N GLU A 40 -3.00 14.20 3.61
CA GLU A 40 -4.30 14.86 3.55
C GLU A 40 -5.24 14.19 2.54
N LYS A 41 -4.74 13.90 1.32
CA LYS A 41 -5.52 13.18 0.31
C LYS A 41 -5.93 11.78 0.76
N LEU A 42 -5.03 11.03 1.40
CA LEU A 42 -5.32 9.68 1.89
C LEU A 42 -6.39 9.72 2.99
N ASN A 43 -6.35 10.72 3.88
CA ASN A 43 -7.41 10.91 4.88
C ASN A 43 -8.78 11.11 4.23
N LEU A 44 -8.85 11.92 3.17
CA LEU A 44 -10.09 12.12 2.42
C LEU A 44 -10.59 10.83 1.73
N VAL A 45 -9.69 9.97 1.26
CA VAL A 45 -10.04 8.63 0.72
C VAL A 45 -10.56 7.72 1.84
N MET A 46 -9.96 7.76 3.03
CA MET A 46 -10.45 7.01 4.19
C MET A 46 -11.84 7.48 4.64
N GLU A 47 -12.13 8.78 4.60
CA GLU A 47 -13.48 9.32 4.86
C GLU A 47 -14.51 8.82 3.83
N ASP A 48 -14.15 8.78 2.55
CA ASP A 48 -15.02 8.21 1.51
C ASP A 48 -15.25 6.70 1.75
N MET A 49 -14.20 5.95 2.12
CA MET A 49 -14.29 4.53 2.49
C MET A 49 -15.24 4.31 3.68
N GLN A 50 -15.09 5.09 4.75
CA GLN A 50 -15.96 5.03 5.93
C GLN A 50 -17.43 5.31 5.57
N THR A 51 -17.66 6.22 4.63
CA THR A 51 -19.01 6.52 4.13
C THR A 51 -19.61 5.31 3.41
N VAL A 52 -18.83 4.57 2.62
CA VAL A 52 -19.30 3.35 1.94
C VAL A 52 -19.65 2.27 2.97
N PHE A 53 -18.80 2.08 3.98
CA PHE A 53 -18.97 1.06 5.01
C PHE A 53 -19.83 1.50 6.21
N VAL A 54 -20.56 2.62 6.12
CA VAL A 54 -21.34 3.16 7.25
C VAL A 54 -22.34 2.14 7.85
N SER A 55 -22.86 1.23 7.02
CA SER A 55 -23.76 0.15 7.46
C SER A 55 -23.06 -1.15 7.86
N VAL A 56 -21.74 -1.25 7.71
CA VAL A 56 -20.92 -2.43 8.02
C VAL A 56 -19.64 -1.99 8.73
N PRO A 57 -19.72 -1.64 10.04
CA PRO A 57 -18.59 -1.09 10.79
C PRO A 57 -17.35 -2.00 10.80
N TYR A 58 -17.55 -3.32 10.82
CA TYR A 58 -16.45 -4.29 10.73
C TYR A 58 -15.57 -4.09 9.48
N GLY A 59 -16.15 -3.67 8.35
CA GLY A 59 -15.38 -3.37 7.13
C GLY A 59 -14.43 -2.19 7.31
N ILE A 60 -14.80 -1.20 8.14
CA ILE A 60 -13.92 -0.07 8.49
C ILE A 60 -12.75 -0.58 9.33
N ASP A 61 -13.03 -1.34 10.38
CA ASP A 61 -12.01 -1.84 11.31
C ASP A 61 -11.01 -2.76 10.58
N HIS A 62 -11.50 -3.70 9.77
CA HIS A 62 -10.67 -4.55 8.92
C HIS A 62 -9.75 -3.73 8.02
N THR A 63 -10.32 -2.80 7.25
CA THR A 63 -9.57 -1.94 6.33
C THR A 63 -8.47 -1.14 7.03
N LEU A 64 -8.76 -0.60 8.22
CA LEU A 64 -7.76 0.17 8.99
C LEU A 64 -6.63 -0.72 9.52
N ASN A 65 -6.93 -1.94 9.96
CA ASN A 65 -5.90 -2.90 10.38
C ASN A 65 -5.03 -3.34 9.19
N VAL A 66 -5.63 -3.59 8.02
CA VAL A 66 -4.89 -3.89 6.77
C VAL A 66 -4.00 -2.72 6.35
N LEU A 67 -4.48 -1.47 6.46
CA LEU A 67 -3.66 -0.28 6.19
C LEU A 67 -2.47 -0.17 7.15
N GLU A 68 -2.67 -0.47 8.43
CA GLU A 68 -1.58 -0.45 9.41
C GLU A 68 -0.54 -1.55 9.12
N ASN A 69 -0.98 -2.77 8.81
CA ASN A 69 -0.07 -3.85 8.36
C ASN A 69 0.70 -3.43 7.09
N THR A 70 0.00 -2.83 6.12
CA THR A 70 0.58 -2.30 4.88
C THR A 70 1.70 -1.30 5.16
N ARG A 71 1.47 -0.34 6.07
CA ARG A 71 2.46 0.68 6.45
C ARG A 71 3.69 0.08 7.12
N GLN A 72 3.51 -0.94 7.96
CA GLN A 72 4.63 -1.64 8.60
C GLN A 72 5.51 -2.34 7.56
N ILE A 73 4.91 -3.05 6.60
CA ILE A 73 5.63 -3.72 5.51
C ILE A 73 6.36 -2.70 4.62
N ILE A 74 5.67 -1.64 4.16
CA ILE A 74 6.26 -0.56 3.35
C ILE A 74 7.52 0.01 4.00
N LYS A 75 7.45 0.29 5.31
CA LYS A 75 8.56 0.88 6.07
C LYS A 75 9.72 -0.11 6.21
N ALA A 76 9.44 -1.37 6.54
CA ALA A 76 10.46 -2.39 6.74
C ALA A 76 11.17 -2.77 5.43
N GLU A 77 10.42 -2.91 4.33
CA GLU A 77 10.94 -3.21 3.00
C GLU A 77 11.54 -1.98 2.28
N LYS A 78 11.48 -0.79 2.89
CA LYS A 78 12.01 0.48 2.35
C LYS A 78 11.47 0.78 0.95
N GLN A 79 10.18 0.56 0.75
CA GLN A 79 9.55 0.73 -0.57
C GLN A 79 9.70 2.15 -1.09
N ASN A 80 9.76 2.25 -2.42
CA ASN A 80 9.78 3.54 -3.09
C ASN A 80 8.43 4.27 -2.89
N TRP A 81 8.44 5.58 -3.13
CA TRP A 81 7.29 6.44 -2.87
C TRP A 81 6.03 6.06 -3.67
N GLN A 82 6.19 5.65 -4.93
CA GLN A 82 5.07 5.32 -5.79
C GLN A 82 4.42 4.00 -5.37
N SER A 83 5.22 2.95 -5.14
CA SER A 83 4.71 1.66 -4.65
C SER A 83 4.05 1.79 -3.28
N ALA A 84 4.57 2.65 -2.40
CA ALA A 84 3.96 2.93 -1.10
C ALA A 84 2.56 3.57 -1.24
N ILE A 85 2.41 4.58 -2.11
CA ILE A 85 1.12 5.22 -2.39
C ILE A 85 0.10 4.20 -2.91
N ILE A 86 0.52 3.36 -3.86
CA ILE A 86 -0.36 2.38 -4.50
C ILE A 86 -0.84 1.34 -3.48
N ALA A 87 0.08 0.79 -2.66
CA ALA A 87 -0.27 -0.20 -1.64
C ALA A 87 -1.18 0.38 -0.54
N GLU A 88 -0.94 1.62 -0.07
CA GLU A 88 -1.82 2.27 0.90
C GLU A 88 -3.22 2.57 0.34
N LEU A 89 -3.32 3.04 -0.92
CA LEU A 89 -4.63 3.25 -1.56
C LEU A 89 -5.37 1.94 -1.80
N ALA A 90 -4.65 0.91 -2.26
CA ALA A 90 -5.25 -0.39 -2.49
C ALA A 90 -5.72 -1.02 -1.18
N SER A 91 -4.98 -0.87 -0.07
CA SER A 91 -5.45 -1.34 1.26
C SER A 91 -6.68 -0.60 1.75
N VAL A 92 -6.79 0.71 1.54
CA VAL A 92 -8.01 1.45 1.93
C VAL A 92 -9.23 1.05 1.08
N LEU A 93 -9.03 0.57 -0.15
CA LEU A 93 -10.12 0.39 -1.12
C LEU A 93 -10.39 -1.07 -1.53
N HIS A 94 -9.62 -2.05 -1.06
CA HIS A 94 -9.70 -3.45 -1.54
C HIS A 94 -11.11 -4.03 -1.42
N ASP A 95 -11.74 -3.89 -0.25
CA ASP A 95 -13.06 -4.44 0.05
C ASP A 95 -14.23 -3.50 -0.29
N ILE A 96 -13.98 -2.35 -0.95
CA ILE A 96 -15.02 -1.32 -1.16
C ILE A 96 -16.23 -1.84 -1.96
N GLY A 97 -16.05 -2.93 -2.70
CA GLY A 97 -17.09 -3.63 -3.44
C GLY A 97 -18.04 -4.49 -2.58
N ALA A 98 -17.70 -4.80 -1.33
CA ALA A 98 -18.47 -5.71 -0.46
C ALA A 98 -19.94 -5.29 -0.28
N ILE A 99 -20.21 -3.99 -0.15
CA ILE A 99 -21.57 -3.46 0.01
C ILE A 99 -22.38 -3.64 -1.29
N GLY A 100 -21.77 -3.40 -2.44
CA GLY A 100 -22.39 -3.62 -3.75
C GLY A 100 -22.66 -5.11 -3.98
N ALA A 101 -21.68 -5.95 -3.66
CA ALA A 101 -21.77 -7.40 -3.75
C ALA A 101 -22.94 -7.95 -2.94
N GLN A 102 -23.04 -7.57 -1.66
CA GLN A 102 -24.13 -7.98 -0.77
C GLN A 102 -25.51 -7.55 -1.30
N LYS A 103 -25.62 -6.31 -1.80
CA LYS A 103 -26.90 -5.78 -2.30
C LYS A 103 -27.36 -6.45 -3.59
N LYS A 104 -26.43 -6.78 -4.49
CA LYS A 104 -26.74 -7.25 -5.85
C LYS A 104 -26.81 -8.78 -5.94
N TYR A 105 -25.98 -9.49 -5.19
CA TYR A 105 -25.84 -10.95 -5.26
C TYR A 105 -26.23 -11.66 -3.96
N GLY A 106 -26.48 -10.92 -2.87
CA GLY A 106 -26.76 -11.51 -1.57
C GLY A 106 -25.53 -12.15 -0.90
N SER A 107 -24.33 -11.91 -1.44
CA SER A 107 -23.06 -12.50 -1.00
C SER A 107 -21.94 -11.47 -1.01
N MET A 108 -21.01 -11.59 -0.06
CA MET A 108 -19.76 -10.82 0.01
C MET A 108 -18.55 -11.65 -0.45
N GLU A 109 -18.75 -12.73 -1.20
CA GLU A 109 -17.64 -13.51 -1.75
C GLU A 109 -16.72 -12.65 -2.64
N GLY A 110 -15.42 -12.95 -2.59
CA GLY A 110 -14.39 -12.12 -3.21
C GLY A 110 -14.60 -11.81 -4.68
N CYS A 111 -15.10 -12.78 -5.46
CA CYS A 111 -15.39 -12.60 -6.89
C CYS A 111 -16.46 -11.51 -7.15
N PHE A 112 -17.43 -11.35 -6.27
CA PHE A 112 -18.44 -10.30 -6.37
C PHE A 112 -17.90 -8.95 -5.89
N GLN A 113 -17.05 -8.95 -4.86
CA GLN A 113 -16.40 -7.72 -4.41
C GLN A 113 -15.51 -7.13 -5.50
N GLU A 114 -14.69 -7.96 -6.14
CA GLU A 114 -13.80 -7.59 -7.25
C GLU A 114 -14.59 -6.98 -8.43
N LEU A 115 -15.78 -7.50 -8.71
CA LEU A 115 -16.65 -7.00 -9.78
C LEU A 115 -17.26 -5.62 -9.45
N GLU A 116 -17.65 -5.40 -8.20
CA GLU A 116 -18.37 -4.18 -7.79
C GLU A 116 -17.42 -3.06 -7.29
N SER A 117 -16.12 -3.35 -7.05
CA SER A 117 -15.15 -2.39 -6.48
C SER A 117 -14.70 -1.30 -7.45
N LEU A 118 -14.53 -1.65 -8.73
CA LEU A 118 -13.84 -0.81 -9.73
C LEU A 118 -14.44 0.60 -9.87
N SER A 119 -15.74 0.70 -10.11
CA SER A 119 -16.39 2.00 -10.33
C SER A 119 -16.34 2.88 -9.09
N ILE A 120 -16.40 2.29 -7.90
CA ILE A 120 -16.42 3.02 -6.62
C ILE A 120 -15.00 3.54 -6.33
N ALA A 121 -13.99 2.68 -6.41
CA ALA A 121 -12.60 3.04 -6.15
C ALA A 121 -12.08 4.09 -7.14
N ALA A 122 -12.37 3.93 -8.44
CA ALA A 122 -12.00 4.91 -9.45
C ALA A 122 -12.65 6.27 -9.16
N GLY A 123 -13.96 6.31 -8.91
CA GLY A 123 -14.68 7.55 -8.60
C GLY A 123 -14.16 8.27 -7.36
N ILE A 124 -13.83 7.53 -6.29
CA ILE A 124 -13.20 8.09 -5.08
C ILE A 124 -11.85 8.72 -5.44
N MET A 125 -10.96 8.00 -6.11
CA MET A 125 -9.62 8.51 -6.43
C MET A 125 -9.63 9.68 -7.43
N GLU A 126 -10.54 9.68 -8.40
CA GLU A 126 -10.73 10.78 -9.36
C GLU A 126 -11.23 12.04 -8.66
N LYS A 127 -12.23 11.91 -7.78
CA LYS A 127 -12.72 13.01 -6.93
C LYS A 127 -11.60 13.63 -6.10
N ARG A 128 -10.62 12.82 -5.66
CA ARG A 128 -9.45 13.29 -4.92
C ARG A 128 -8.28 13.71 -5.82
N GLY A 129 -8.42 13.68 -7.14
CA GLY A 129 -7.41 14.15 -8.09
C GLY A 129 -6.12 13.32 -8.07
N TYR A 130 -6.24 11.99 -8.00
CA TYR A 130 -5.13 11.08 -8.28
C TYR A 130 -4.90 10.96 -9.79
N GLU A 131 -3.65 10.73 -10.18
CA GLU A 131 -3.26 10.52 -11.58
C GLU A 131 -3.79 9.18 -12.09
N GLN A 132 -4.14 9.12 -13.38
CA GLN A 132 -4.70 7.92 -14.01
C GLN A 132 -3.77 6.70 -13.95
N SER A 133 -2.45 6.91 -13.89
CA SER A 133 -1.48 5.83 -13.69
C SER A 133 -1.57 5.17 -12.31
N ILE A 134 -1.87 5.95 -11.26
CA ILE A 134 -2.10 5.43 -9.90
C ILE A 134 -3.45 4.75 -9.85
N ILE A 135 -4.49 5.40 -10.38
CA ILE A 135 -5.86 4.88 -10.41
C ILE A 135 -5.90 3.52 -11.12
N GLY A 136 -5.33 3.44 -12.31
CA GLY A 136 -5.29 2.19 -13.09
C GLY A 136 -4.59 1.06 -12.35
N ARG A 137 -3.46 1.34 -11.67
CA ARG A 137 -2.75 0.31 -10.90
C ARG A 137 -3.52 -0.12 -9.66
N VAL A 138 -4.11 0.80 -8.90
CA VAL A 138 -4.93 0.46 -7.74
C VAL A 138 -6.16 -0.34 -8.17
N CYS A 139 -6.84 0.08 -9.23
CA CYS A 139 -8.00 -0.62 -9.80
C CYS A 139 -7.64 -2.05 -10.25
N TYR A 140 -6.48 -2.24 -10.88
CA TYR A 140 -5.99 -3.58 -11.22
C TYR A 140 -5.82 -4.45 -9.98
N ILE A 141 -5.18 -3.92 -8.93
CA ILE A 141 -4.95 -4.66 -7.69
C ILE A 141 -6.29 -5.06 -7.03
N ILE A 142 -7.19 -4.11 -6.79
CA ILE A 142 -8.46 -4.37 -6.09
C ILE A 142 -9.39 -5.30 -6.89
N ALA A 143 -9.33 -5.30 -8.21
CA ALA A 143 -10.16 -6.19 -9.04
C ALA A 143 -9.61 -7.63 -9.12
N ASN A 144 -8.46 -7.89 -8.49
CA ASN A 144 -7.82 -9.20 -8.51
C ASN A 144 -7.32 -9.62 -7.12
N HIS A 145 -7.64 -8.89 -6.05
CA HIS A 145 -6.99 -9.07 -4.75
C HIS A 145 -7.32 -10.39 -4.05
N HIS A 146 -8.33 -11.13 -4.50
CA HIS A 146 -8.60 -12.51 -4.07
C HIS A 146 -7.96 -13.57 -4.98
N THR A 147 -7.18 -13.15 -5.98
CA THR A 147 -6.55 -14.02 -6.97
C THR A 147 -5.02 -13.96 -6.87
N PRO A 148 -4.36 -14.82 -6.06
CA PRO A 148 -2.91 -14.74 -5.83
C PRO A 148 -2.08 -14.89 -7.10
N GLY A 149 -2.57 -15.64 -8.11
CA GLY A 149 -1.91 -15.78 -9.41
C GLY A 149 -1.85 -14.50 -10.25
N LYS A 150 -2.49 -13.41 -9.82
CA LYS A 150 -2.46 -12.09 -10.50
C LYS A 150 -1.46 -11.13 -9.90
N ILE A 151 -0.80 -11.50 -8.80
CA ILE A 151 0.22 -10.69 -8.16
C ILE A 151 1.42 -10.56 -9.11
N ASP A 152 1.66 -9.34 -9.57
CA ASP A 152 2.66 -9.00 -10.60
C ASP A 152 3.63 -7.90 -10.15
N GLY A 153 3.54 -7.47 -8.88
CA GLY A 153 4.35 -6.39 -8.34
C GLY A 153 4.35 -6.32 -6.83
N VAL A 154 5.35 -5.63 -6.28
CA VAL A 154 5.55 -5.52 -4.83
C VAL A 154 4.41 -4.76 -4.13
N ASP A 155 3.79 -3.78 -4.79
CA ASP A 155 2.63 -3.07 -4.24
C ASP A 155 1.43 -4.00 -4.01
N PHE A 156 1.15 -4.88 -4.97
CA PHE A 156 0.11 -5.90 -4.86
C PHE A 156 0.49 -6.94 -3.81
N GLN A 157 1.73 -7.45 -3.83
CA GLN A 157 2.19 -8.41 -2.82
C GLN A 157 2.06 -7.86 -1.40
N ILE A 158 2.31 -6.56 -1.19
CA ILE A 158 2.13 -5.92 0.12
C ILE A 158 0.67 -5.90 0.54
N LEU A 159 -0.27 -5.53 -0.35
CA LEU A 159 -1.69 -5.59 -0.03
C LEU A 159 -2.10 -7.02 0.35
N TRP A 160 -1.75 -7.98 -0.50
CA TRP A 160 -2.07 -9.40 -0.29
C TRP A 160 -1.60 -9.89 1.08
N GLU A 161 -0.34 -9.61 1.42
CA GLU A 161 0.21 -10.02 2.72
C GLU A 161 -0.43 -9.28 3.88
N ALA A 162 -0.68 -7.98 3.75
CA ALA A 162 -1.30 -7.17 4.80
C ALA A 162 -2.74 -7.61 5.12
N ASP A 163 -3.50 -8.00 4.09
CA ASP A 163 -4.85 -8.54 4.24
C ASP A 163 -4.82 -9.95 4.85
N LEU A 164 -3.92 -10.83 4.39
CA LEU A 164 -3.74 -12.15 5.00
C LEU A 164 -3.32 -12.07 6.48
N ILE A 165 -2.45 -11.12 6.85
CA ILE A 165 -2.07 -10.93 8.26
C ILE A 165 -3.29 -10.67 9.14
N GLU A 166 -4.28 -9.92 8.63
CA GLU A 166 -5.53 -9.63 9.34
C GLU A 166 -6.55 -10.77 9.25
N ASN A 167 -6.54 -11.56 8.18
CA ASN A 167 -7.46 -12.69 8.02
C ASN A 167 -7.01 -13.93 8.78
N ILE A 168 -5.71 -14.16 8.99
CA ILE A 168 -5.20 -15.37 9.67
C ILE A 168 -5.81 -15.57 11.07
N GLN A 169 -6.12 -14.50 11.82
CA GLN A 169 -6.73 -14.60 13.16
C GLN A 169 -8.09 -15.31 13.19
N VAL A 170 -8.81 -15.35 12.06
CA VAL A 170 -10.11 -16.02 11.93
C VAL A 170 -10.02 -17.30 11.10
N MET A 171 -8.83 -17.70 10.65
CA MET A 171 -8.63 -18.93 9.90
C MET A 171 -8.32 -20.11 10.83
N GLU A 172 -8.82 -21.29 10.47
CA GLU A 172 -8.59 -22.54 11.23
C GLU A 172 -7.12 -22.98 11.26
N LEU A 173 -6.30 -22.49 10.32
CA LEU A 173 -4.89 -22.86 10.20
C LEU A 173 -4.03 -22.49 11.42
N ILE A 174 -4.48 -21.56 12.27
CA ILE A 174 -3.73 -21.16 13.49
C ILE A 174 -3.66 -22.29 14.53
N LYS A 175 -4.50 -23.32 14.38
CA LYS A 175 -4.55 -24.48 15.27
C LYS A 175 -3.40 -25.47 15.02
N ASP A 176 -2.75 -25.40 13.85
CA ASP A 176 -1.64 -26.25 13.48
C ASP A 176 -0.46 -25.40 12.99
N LYS A 177 0.64 -25.41 13.76
CA LYS A 177 1.83 -24.63 13.43
C LYS A 177 2.49 -25.07 12.12
N THR A 178 2.43 -26.35 11.77
CA THR A 178 3.02 -26.86 10.52
C THR A 178 2.22 -26.33 9.33
N VAL A 179 0.88 -26.41 9.41
CA VAL A 179 -0.01 -25.86 8.36
C VAL A 179 0.15 -24.35 8.22
N LEU A 180 0.18 -23.61 9.33
CA LEU A 180 0.43 -22.15 9.30
C LEU A 180 1.80 -21.83 8.71
N THR A 181 2.85 -22.60 9.02
CA THR A 181 4.19 -22.38 8.44
C THR A 181 4.18 -22.61 6.93
N GLN A 182 3.53 -23.66 6.45
CA GLN A 182 3.38 -23.92 5.01
C GLN A 182 2.60 -22.79 4.32
N PHE A 183 1.49 -22.36 4.92
CA PHE A 183 0.70 -21.24 4.42
C PHE A 183 1.52 -19.95 4.30
N ILE A 184 2.37 -19.65 5.29
CA ILE A 184 3.26 -18.48 5.26
C ILE A 184 4.23 -18.58 4.08
N GLU A 185 4.88 -19.72 3.88
CA GLU A 185 5.85 -19.90 2.80
C GLU A 185 5.23 -19.80 1.40
N GLU A 186 4.00 -20.28 1.25
CA GLU A 186 3.25 -20.20 -0.01
C GLU A 186 2.82 -18.77 -0.33
N ASN A 187 2.35 -18.01 0.65
CA ASN A 187 1.65 -16.74 0.43
C ASN A 187 2.49 -15.47 0.66
N PHE A 188 3.49 -15.52 1.53
CA PHE A 188 4.31 -14.36 1.89
C PHE A 188 5.64 -14.37 1.14
N LYS A 189 5.97 -13.26 0.49
CA LYS A 189 7.20 -13.03 -0.27
C LYS A 189 8.03 -11.90 0.33
N THR A 190 7.44 -10.92 1.00
CA THR A 190 8.23 -9.92 1.73
C THR A 190 8.82 -10.53 3.00
N LYS A 191 10.02 -10.07 3.36
CA LYS A 191 10.69 -10.56 4.58
C LYS A 191 9.89 -10.11 5.81
N SER A 192 9.46 -8.86 5.82
CA SER A 192 8.72 -8.26 6.94
C SER A 192 7.33 -8.83 7.12
N GLY A 193 6.58 -9.11 6.06
CA GLY A 193 5.28 -9.78 6.14
C GLY A 193 5.38 -11.16 6.79
N LYS A 194 6.38 -11.96 6.39
CA LYS A 194 6.70 -13.24 7.05
C LYS A 194 7.00 -13.04 8.53
N GLU A 195 7.92 -12.14 8.86
CA GLU A 195 8.32 -11.87 10.25
C GLU A 195 7.15 -11.41 11.12
N MET A 196 6.22 -10.61 10.57
CA MET A 196 5.03 -10.15 11.28
C MET A 196 4.15 -11.32 11.73
N VAL A 197 3.86 -12.28 10.83
CA VAL A 197 3.05 -13.46 11.17
C VAL A 197 3.79 -14.38 12.14
N LEU A 198 5.06 -14.69 11.85
CA LEU A 198 5.87 -15.57 12.71
C LEU A 198 5.95 -15.04 14.15
N ASN A 199 6.15 -13.73 14.30
CA ASN A 199 6.17 -13.08 15.61
C ASN A 199 4.79 -13.09 16.28
N ARG A 200 3.71 -12.79 15.53
CA ARG A 200 2.34 -12.76 16.05
C ARG A 200 1.90 -14.11 16.62
N TYR A 201 2.27 -15.22 15.96
CA TYR A 201 1.87 -16.58 16.34
C TYR A 201 2.97 -17.39 17.04
N LYS A 202 4.11 -16.76 17.37
CA LYS A 202 5.24 -17.39 18.07
C LYS A 202 5.69 -18.70 17.38
N ILE A 203 5.91 -18.60 16.08
CA ILE A 203 6.54 -19.64 15.27
C ILE A 203 8.04 -19.34 15.25
N GLN A 204 8.83 -20.35 15.60
CA GLN A 204 10.28 -20.28 15.72
C GLN A 204 10.95 -20.75 14.43
#